data_AF-A0A4S4K6D8-F1
#
_entry.id   AF-A0A4S4K6D8-F1
#
_cell.length_a   1.000
_cell.length_b   1.000
_cell.length_c   1.000
_cell.angle_alpha   90.00
_cell.angle_beta   90.00
_cell.angle_gamma   90.00
#
_symmetry.space_group_name_H-M   'P 1'
#
loop_
_entity.id
_entity.type
_entity.pdbx_description
1 polymer ?
#
loop_
_entity_poly.entity_id
_entity_poly.type
_entity_poly.pdbx_seq_one_letter_code
_entity_poly.pdbx_strand_id
1 'polypeptide(L)'
;MARLHAIALDLIFQAIFPQAGFLNPSLSFGPEAPWARALRTKKALTLVCKFWQGHALPYLYSDIVIRHVGQLPALARTIRSAPGLYGCLVKSLKILCEITYYPYKAFARNSLIYIFQHCPNLRALSISYAPMIWKLLVPDLFLSVSIGL
;
A
#
# COMPACT_ATOMS: atom_id res chain seq x y z
N MET A 1 23.56 10.20 -22.01
CA MET A 1 23.81 10.35 -20.54
C MET A 1 22.58 10.09 -19.67
N ALA A 2 21.37 10.58 -19.98
CA ALA A 2 20.18 10.43 -19.11
C ALA A 2 19.82 8.98 -18.66
N ARG A 3 20.03 7.96 -19.51
CA ARG A 3 19.76 6.55 -19.16
C ARG A 3 20.68 5.99 -18.07
N LEU A 4 21.93 6.46 -17.98
CA LEU A 4 22.88 6.00 -16.96
C LEU A 4 22.47 6.48 -15.57
N HIS A 5 21.99 7.71 -15.47
CA HIS A 5 21.48 8.28 -14.21
C HIS A 5 20.21 7.57 -13.72
N ALA A 6 19.33 7.15 -14.64
CA ALA A 6 18.12 6.38 -14.30
C ALA A 6 18.46 5.02 -13.68
N ILE A 7 19.35 4.26 -14.33
CA ILE A 7 19.79 2.94 -13.84
C ILE A 7 20.50 3.08 -12.49
N ALA A 8 21.40 4.05 -12.35
CA ALA A 8 22.09 4.28 -11.09
C ALA A 8 21.11 4.60 -9.95
N LEU A 9 20.08 5.41 -10.21
CA LEU A 9 19.08 5.77 -9.21
C LEU A 9 18.23 4.57 -8.79
N ASP A 10 17.84 3.72 -9.74
CA ASP A 10 17.10 2.48 -9.44
C ASP A 10 17.95 1.52 -8.59
N LEU A 11 19.24 1.38 -8.89
CA LEU A 11 20.16 0.56 -8.09
C LEU A 11 20.33 1.11 -6.66
N ILE A 12 20.43 2.43 -6.51
CA ILE A 12 20.50 3.08 -5.19
C ILE A 12 19.21 2.77 -4.41
N PHE A 13 18.04 2.92 -5.03
CA PHE A 13 16.76 2.66 -4.36
C PHE A 13 16.61 1.19 -3.94
N GLN A 14 17.06 0.26 -4.79
CA GLN A 14 17.10 -1.17 -4.45
C GLN A 14 18.03 -1.47 -3.27
N ALA A 15 19.18 -0.78 -3.19
CA ALA A 15 20.16 -1.00 -2.13
C ALA A 15 19.72 -0.43 -0.76
N ILE A 16 19.04 0.71 -0.74
CA ILE A 16 18.64 1.37 0.52
C ILE A 16 17.35 0.82 1.12
N PHE A 17 16.52 0.15 0.34
CA PHE A 17 15.24 -0.38 0.82
C PHE A 17 15.32 -1.89 1.07
N PRO A 18 15.05 -2.34 2.31
CA PRO A 18 14.96 -3.76 2.58
C PRO A 18 13.76 -4.34 1.83
N GLN A 19 13.88 -5.61 1.44
CA GLN A 19 12.82 -6.33 0.72
C GLN A 19 11.51 -6.30 1.51
N ALA A 20 10.39 -6.23 0.80
CA ALA A 20 9.06 -6.22 1.40
C ALA A 20 8.85 -7.50 2.23
N GLY A 21 8.38 -7.35 3.47
CA GLY A 21 8.14 -8.47 4.40
C GLY A 21 9.15 -8.61 5.53
N PHE A 22 10.37 -8.08 5.39
CA PHE A 22 11.39 -8.11 6.46
C PHE A 22 11.16 -7.05 7.55
N LEU A 23 10.37 -6.02 7.23
CA LEU A 23 10.10 -4.91 8.14
C LEU A 23 8.75 -5.12 8.84
N ASN A 24 8.75 -5.06 10.18
CA ASN A 24 7.53 -5.13 10.98
C ASN A 24 6.83 -3.76 11.01
N PRO A 25 5.60 -3.65 10.46
CA PRO A 25 4.85 -2.39 10.40
C PRO A 25 4.04 -2.05 11.66
N SER A 26 4.08 -2.90 12.70
CA SER A 26 3.28 -2.71 13.91
C SER A 26 3.51 -1.34 14.55
N LEU A 27 2.42 -0.72 15.02
CA LEU A 27 2.47 0.56 15.73
C LEU A 27 3.25 0.46 17.06
N SER A 28 3.37 -0.74 17.63
CA SER A 28 4.07 -1.01 18.89
C SER A 28 5.56 -0.65 18.88
N PHE A 29 6.20 -0.59 17.70
CA PHE A 29 7.63 -0.28 17.59
C PHE A 29 7.93 1.22 17.49
N GLY A 30 6.90 2.08 17.49
CA GLY A 30 7.06 3.52 17.52
C GLY A 30 7.57 4.13 16.20
N PRO A 31 7.87 5.44 16.19
CA PRO A 31 8.25 6.19 14.99
C PRO A 31 9.64 5.82 14.46
N GLU A 32 10.56 5.38 15.31
CA GLU A 32 11.93 5.01 14.93
C GLU A 32 12.09 3.55 14.50
N ALA A 33 10.98 2.80 14.46
CA ALA A 33 10.94 1.47 13.88
C ALA A 33 11.55 1.47 12.46
N PRO A 34 12.34 0.44 12.09
CA PRO A 34 12.92 0.33 10.76
C PRO A 34 11.90 0.51 9.63
N TRP A 35 10.68 0.00 9.80
CA TRP A 35 9.58 0.21 8.86
C TRP A 35 9.20 1.68 8.68
N ALA A 36 9.04 2.41 9.79
CA ALA A 36 8.63 3.80 9.77
C ALA A 36 9.73 4.71 9.19
N ARG A 37 11.00 4.40 9.49
CA ARG A 37 12.16 5.06 8.85
C ARG A 37 12.18 4.81 7.34
N ALA A 38 12.06 3.56 6.90
CA ALA A 38 12.02 3.24 5.48
C ALA A 38 10.87 3.95 4.75
N LEU A 39 9.67 3.99 5.35
CA LEU A 39 8.53 4.71 4.77
C LEU A 39 8.78 6.23 4.68
N ARG A 40 9.38 6.84 5.72
CA ARG A 40 9.76 8.27 5.70
C ARG A 40 10.77 8.55 4.59
N THR A 41 11.78 7.70 4.43
CA THR A 41 12.76 7.81 3.34
C THR A 41 12.08 7.72 1.98
N LYS A 42 11.21 6.73 1.74
CA LYS A 42 10.46 6.60 0.47
C LYS A 42 9.68 7.88 0.15
N LYS A 43 8.98 8.45 1.14
CA LYS A 43 8.26 9.73 0.96
C LYS A 43 9.21 10.88 0.63
N ALA A 44 10.31 11.02 1.37
CA ALA A 44 11.29 12.08 1.12
C ALA A 44 11.86 12.01 -0.30
N LEU A 45 12.18 10.81 -0.81
CA LEU A 45 12.67 10.63 -2.18
C LEU A 45 11.67 11.11 -3.25
N THR A 46 10.37 10.93 -3.02
CA THR A 46 9.34 11.42 -3.96
C THR A 46 9.23 12.95 -4.03
N LEU A 47 9.88 13.67 -3.11
CA LEU A 47 9.83 15.13 -2.99
C LEU A 47 11.12 15.83 -3.44
N VAL A 48 12.16 15.08 -3.86
CA VAL A 48 13.46 15.67 -4.26
C VAL A 48 13.33 16.45 -5.58
N CYS A 49 12.91 15.78 -6.65
CA CYS A 49 12.64 16.40 -7.95
C CYS A 49 11.73 15.49 -8.79
N LYS A 50 11.21 15.99 -9.92
CA LYS A 50 10.31 15.21 -10.81
C LYS A 50 10.94 13.91 -11.31
N PHE A 51 12.24 13.93 -11.60
CA PHE A 51 12.98 12.74 -12.04
C PHE A 51 13.01 11.67 -10.93
N TRP A 52 13.38 12.05 -9.72
CA TRP A 52 13.39 11.15 -8.56
C TRP A 52 12.00 10.65 -8.20
N GLN A 53 11.00 11.52 -8.30
CA GLN A 53 9.61 11.15 -8.07
C GLN A 53 9.17 9.99 -8.98
N GLY A 54 9.48 10.04 -10.28
CA GLY A 54 9.14 8.98 -11.22
C GLY A 54 9.72 7.62 -10.82
N HIS A 55 10.95 7.60 -10.31
CA HIS A 55 11.62 6.38 -9.86
C HIS A 55 11.23 5.95 -8.44
N ALA A 56 10.90 6.89 -7.55
CA ALA A 56 10.61 6.60 -6.14
C ALA A 56 9.15 6.15 -5.91
N LEU A 57 8.21 6.63 -6.73
CA LEU A 57 6.79 6.29 -6.63
C LEU A 57 6.52 4.77 -6.62
N PRO A 58 7.12 3.96 -7.51
CA PRO A 58 6.99 2.50 -7.47
C PRO A 58 7.37 1.90 -6.11
N TYR A 59 8.43 2.40 -5.45
CA TYR A 59 8.85 1.90 -4.14
C TYR A 59 7.94 2.35 -3.00
N LEU A 60 7.34 3.54 -3.11
CA LEU A 60 6.41 4.07 -2.10
C LEU A 60 5.06 3.35 -2.14
N TYR A 61 4.54 3.07 -3.33
CA TYR A 61 3.20 2.51 -3.52
C TYR A 61 3.18 0.98 -3.70
N SER A 62 4.32 0.31 -3.89
CA SER A 62 4.36 -1.17 -4.06
C SER A 62 3.73 -1.92 -2.88
N ASP A 63 4.05 -1.52 -1.66
CA ASP A 63 3.72 -2.24 -0.44
C ASP A 63 3.01 -1.32 0.54
N ILE A 64 1.69 -1.29 0.45
CA ILE A 64 0.86 -0.41 1.27
C ILE A 64 0.46 -1.10 2.56
N VAL A 65 0.64 -0.40 3.67
CA VAL A 65 0.14 -0.83 4.98
C VAL A 65 -0.87 0.19 5.50
N ILE A 66 -2.09 -0.30 5.75
CA ILE A 66 -3.20 0.42 6.37
C ILE A 66 -3.18 0.11 7.86
N ARG A 67 -2.79 1.09 8.68
CA ARG A 67 -2.77 1.04 10.16
C ARG A 67 -3.93 1.80 10.80
N HIS A 68 -4.64 2.62 10.03
CA HIS A 68 -5.84 3.33 10.47
C HIS A 68 -6.91 3.26 9.39
N VAL A 69 -8.18 3.11 9.78
CA VAL A 69 -9.31 2.95 8.85
C VAL A 69 -9.43 4.11 7.85
N GLY A 70 -9.09 5.34 8.27
CA GLY A 70 -9.10 6.52 7.40
C GLY A 70 -8.09 6.48 6.24
N GLN A 71 -7.09 5.58 6.29
CA GLN A 71 -6.13 5.44 5.19
C GLN A 71 -6.73 4.71 3.97
N LEU A 72 -7.79 3.91 4.14
CA LEU A 72 -8.49 3.28 3.03
C LEU A 72 -9.15 4.30 2.09
N PRO A 73 -10.04 5.20 2.56
CA PRO A 73 -10.62 6.21 1.70
C PRO A 73 -9.57 7.20 1.18
N ALA A 74 -8.51 7.47 1.94
CA ALA A 74 -7.39 8.28 1.45
C ALA A 74 -6.68 7.62 0.26
N LEU A 75 -6.37 6.32 0.34
CA LEU A 75 -5.78 5.57 -0.76
C LEU A 75 -6.72 5.51 -1.98
N ALA A 76 -8.00 5.21 -1.77
CA ALA A 76 -8.98 5.19 -2.86
C ALA A 76 -9.08 6.57 -3.56
N ARG A 77 -9.04 7.66 -2.80
CA ARG A 77 -8.99 9.03 -3.34
C ARG A 77 -7.71 9.27 -4.14
N THR A 78 -6.55 8.82 -3.63
CA THR A 78 -5.27 8.93 -4.36
C THR A 78 -5.32 8.18 -5.68
N ILE A 79 -5.78 6.93 -5.70
CA ILE A 79 -5.92 6.14 -6.92
C ILE A 79 -6.85 6.84 -7.93
N ARG A 80 -7.95 7.41 -7.45
CA ARG A 80 -8.90 8.17 -8.28
C ARG A 80 -8.31 9.45 -8.87
N SER A 81 -7.38 10.09 -8.17
CA SER A 81 -6.77 11.35 -8.62
C SER A 81 -5.87 11.20 -9.85
N ALA A 82 -5.32 10.00 -10.09
CA ALA A 82 -4.57 9.67 -11.29
C ALA A 82 -4.84 8.21 -11.70
N PRO A 83 -5.98 7.96 -12.38
CA PRO A 83 -6.34 6.64 -12.86
C PRO A 83 -5.24 6.04 -13.74
N GLY A 84 -4.95 4.74 -13.58
CA GLY A 84 -3.90 4.04 -14.33
C GLY A 84 -2.46 4.29 -13.85
N LEU A 85 -2.22 5.26 -12.95
CA LEU A 85 -0.90 5.48 -12.36
C LEU A 85 -0.78 4.76 -11.01
N TYR A 86 -1.38 5.31 -9.95
CA TYR A 86 -1.13 4.83 -8.59
C TYR A 86 -1.62 3.41 -8.38
N GLY A 87 -2.79 3.05 -8.93
CA GLY A 87 -3.34 1.71 -8.81
C GLY A 87 -2.44 0.63 -9.42
N CYS A 88 -1.79 0.93 -10.56
CA CYS A 88 -0.84 0.02 -11.20
C CYS A 88 0.45 -0.20 -10.38
N LEU A 89 0.77 0.71 -9.45
CA LEU A 89 1.95 0.57 -8.60
C LEU A 89 1.69 -0.31 -7.37
N VAL A 90 0.43 -0.50 -6.96
CA VAL A 90 0.09 -1.28 -5.77
C VAL A 90 0.24 -2.77 -6.04
N LYS A 91 1.17 -3.42 -5.34
CA LYS A 91 1.45 -4.87 -5.45
C LYS A 91 1.02 -5.65 -4.22
N SER A 92 1.07 -5.02 -3.06
CA SER A 92 0.75 -5.62 -1.76
C SER A 92 -0.05 -4.65 -0.91
N LEU A 93 -1.11 -5.16 -0.27
CA LEU A 93 -1.95 -4.43 0.67
C LEU A 93 -2.03 -5.19 1.99
N LYS A 94 -1.54 -4.58 3.06
CA LYS A 94 -1.64 -5.11 4.43
C LYS A 94 -2.55 -4.25 5.27
N ILE A 95 -3.49 -4.86 5.99
CA ILE A 95 -4.50 -4.15 6.78
C ILE A 95 -4.38 -4.59 8.23
N LEU A 96 -3.92 -3.65 9.06
CA LEU A 96 -3.56 -3.81 10.47
C LEU A 96 -4.45 -2.98 11.38
N CYS A 97 -5.55 -2.44 10.89
CA CYS A 97 -6.53 -1.73 11.71
C CYS A 97 -7.78 -2.58 11.90
N GLU A 98 -8.37 -2.47 13.09
CA GLU A 98 -9.71 -2.98 13.35
C GLU A 98 -10.77 -2.00 12.80
N ILE A 99 -11.88 -2.54 12.28
CA ILE A 99 -13.02 -1.76 11.77
C ILE A 99 -14.23 -2.04 12.67
N THR A 100 -14.21 -1.48 13.87
CA THR A 100 -15.18 -1.78 14.92
C THR A 100 -16.44 -0.92 14.81
N TYR A 101 -16.34 0.33 14.33
CA TYR A 101 -17.45 1.29 14.27
C TYR A 101 -18.28 1.19 12.98
N TYR A 102 -19.60 1.04 13.13
CA TYR A 102 -20.54 0.73 12.03
C TYR A 102 -20.56 1.74 10.87
N PRO A 103 -20.57 3.07 11.08
CA PRO A 103 -20.47 4.04 9.98
C PRO A 103 -19.21 3.87 9.12
N TYR A 104 -18.06 3.55 9.73
CA TYR A 104 -16.81 3.37 8.99
C TYR A 104 -16.78 2.06 8.19
N LYS A 105 -17.68 1.10 8.47
CA LYS A 105 -17.77 -0.15 7.70
C LYS A 105 -18.16 0.10 6.25
N ALA A 106 -19.19 0.92 6.00
CA ALA A 106 -19.62 1.24 4.64
C ALA A 106 -18.53 1.99 3.87
N PHE A 107 -17.88 2.97 4.50
CA PHE A 107 -16.79 3.72 3.89
C PHE A 107 -15.57 2.85 3.59
N ALA A 108 -15.17 1.99 4.53
CA ALA A 108 -14.06 1.06 4.33
C ALA A 108 -14.38 0.07 3.21
N ARG A 109 -15.60 -0.50 3.19
CA ARG A 109 -16.07 -1.41 2.14
C ARG A 109 -15.99 -0.77 0.76
N ASN A 110 -16.60 0.40 0.57
CA ASN A 110 -16.62 1.09 -0.73
C ASN A 110 -15.20 1.44 -1.20
N SER A 111 -14.32 1.83 -0.26
CA SER A 111 -12.92 2.12 -0.56
C SER A 111 -12.16 0.86 -0.99
N LEU A 112 -12.37 -0.27 -0.30
CA LEU A 112 -11.75 -1.55 -0.63
C LEU A 112 -12.18 -2.06 -2.00
N ILE A 113 -13.49 -2.04 -2.29
CA ILE A 113 -14.02 -2.42 -3.61
C ILE A 113 -13.36 -1.58 -4.71
N TYR A 114 -13.30 -0.26 -4.50
CA TYR A 114 -12.67 0.64 -5.46
C TYR A 114 -11.17 0.34 -5.65
N ILE A 115 -10.43 0.11 -4.55
CA ILE A 115 -9.01 -0.25 -4.59
C ILE A 115 -8.82 -1.55 -5.39
N PHE A 116 -9.59 -2.61 -5.09
CA PHE A 116 -9.45 -3.89 -5.79
C PHE A 116 -9.76 -3.79 -7.28
N GLN A 117 -10.76 -3.00 -7.68
CA GLN A 117 -11.11 -2.79 -9.08
C GLN A 117 -10.04 -2.01 -9.86
N HIS A 118 -9.26 -1.15 -9.19
CA HIS A 118 -8.33 -0.22 -9.85
C HIS A 118 -6.85 -0.54 -9.59
N CYS A 119 -6.55 -1.64 -8.90
CA CYS A 119 -5.18 -2.11 -8.64
C CYS A 119 -4.91 -3.44 -9.37
N PRO A 120 -4.67 -3.42 -10.69
CA PRO A 120 -4.53 -4.64 -11.49
C PRO A 120 -3.29 -5.48 -11.14
N ASN A 121 -2.31 -4.87 -10.47
CA ASN A 121 -1.05 -5.52 -10.09
C ASN A 121 -1.04 -6.01 -8.63
N LEU A 122 -2.17 -5.94 -7.92
CA LEU A 122 -2.26 -6.41 -6.54
C LEU A 122 -2.17 -7.94 -6.50
N ARG A 123 -1.09 -8.46 -5.89
CA ARG A 123 -0.78 -9.91 -5.81
C ARG A 123 -0.75 -10.43 -4.38
N ALA A 124 -0.70 -9.55 -3.38
CA ALA A 124 -0.65 -9.92 -1.97
C ALA A 124 -1.65 -9.11 -1.15
N LEU A 125 -2.43 -9.81 -0.34
CA LEU A 125 -3.37 -9.23 0.62
C LEU A 125 -3.15 -9.89 1.99
N SER A 126 -3.01 -9.09 3.05
CA SER A 126 -2.87 -9.57 4.43
C SER A 126 -3.75 -8.76 5.38
N ILE A 127 -4.43 -9.44 6.29
CA ILE A 127 -5.39 -8.83 7.24
C ILE A 127 -5.09 -9.42 8.62
N SER A 128 -4.67 -8.59 9.59
CA SER A 128 -4.22 -9.08 10.91
C SER A 128 -5.33 -9.24 11.96
N TYR A 129 -6.38 -8.43 11.93
CA TYR A 129 -7.43 -8.44 12.96
C TYR A 129 -8.68 -9.17 12.45
N ALA A 130 -8.57 -10.52 12.47
CA ALA A 130 -9.59 -11.58 12.51
C ALA A 130 -10.87 -11.54 11.60
N PRO A 131 -11.35 -12.73 11.18
CA PRO A 131 -12.10 -12.93 9.93
C PRO A 131 -13.62 -12.65 9.97
N MET A 132 -14.25 -12.48 11.15
CA MET A 132 -15.71 -12.48 11.25
C MET A 132 -16.36 -11.18 10.73
N ILE A 133 -15.68 -10.03 10.85
CA ILE A 133 -16.18 -8.73 10.35
C ILE A 133 -15.89 -8.56 8.84
N TRP A 134 -14.82 -9.17 8.33
CA TRP A 134 -14.46 -9.11 6.91
C TRP A 134 -15.39 -9.92 6.02
N LYS A 135 -15.87 -11.08 6.50
CA LYS A 135 -16.94 -11.86 5.84
C LYS A 135 -18.22 -11.03 5.65
N LEU A 136 -18.47 -10.06 6.52
CA LEU A 136 -19.63 -9.15 6.43
C LEU A 136 -19.34 -7.90 5.58
N LEU A 137 -18.09 -7.42 5.57
CA LEU A 137 -17.69 -6.22 4.82
C LEU A 137 -17.55 -6.49 3.32
N VAL A 138 -16.99 -7.64 2.94
CA VAL A 138 -16.82 -8.03 1.54
C VAL A 138 -17.04 -9.54 1.41
N PRO A 139 -18.29 -10.03 1.49
CA PRO A 139 -18.58 -11.46 1.39
C PRO A 139 -18.02 -12.09 0.12
N ASP A 140 -17.99 -11.33 -0.99
CA ASP A 140 -17.49 -11.77 -2.29
C ASP A 140 -15.96 -11.96 -2.34
N LEU A 141 -15.20 -11.27 -1.48
CA LEU A 141 -13.73 -11.33 -1.49
C LEU A 141 -13.21 -12.71 -1.07
N PHE A 142 -13.93 -13.40 -0.17
CA PHE A 142 -13.57 -14.75 0.27
C PHE A 142 -13.91 -15.82 -0.78
N LEU A 143 -14.91 -15.58 -1.63
CA LEU A 143 -15.23 -16.45 -2.76
C LEU A 143 -14.19 -16.30 -3.89
N SER A 144 -13.70 -15.08 -4.14
CA SER A 144 -12.67 -14.86 -5.17
C SER A 144 -11.24 -15.21 -4.75
N VAL A 145 -10.88 -15.05 -3.47
CA VAL A 145 -9.52 -15.36 -2.98
C VAL A 145 -9.31 -16.87 -2.82
N SER A 146 -10.36 -17.64 -2.54
CA SER A 146 -10.28 -19.12 -2.49
C SER A 146 -10.11 -19.78 -3.86
N ILE A 147 -10.27 -19.03 -4.96
CA ILE A 147 -10.14 -19.54 -6.34
C ILE A 147 -8.75 -19.21 -6.94
N GLY A 148 -7.92 -18.43 -6.24
CA GLY A 148 -6.68 -17.87 -6.78
C GLY A 148 -5.44 -18.04 -5.91
N LEU A 149 -5.33 -19.14 -5.15
CA LEU A 149 -4.09 -19.53 -4.46
C LEU A 149 -3.69 -20.96 -4.85
#